data_AF-A0A0X8JMB9-F1
#
_entry.id   AF-A0A0X8JMB9-F1
#
_cell.length_a   1.000
_cell.length_b   1.000
_cell.length_c   1.000
_cell.angle_alpha   90.00
_cell.angle_beta   90.00
_cell.angle_gamma   90.00
#
_symmetry.space_group_name_H-M   'P 1'
#
loop_
_entity.id
_entity.type
_entity.pdbx_description
1 polymer ?
#
loop_
_entity_poly.entity_id
_entity_poly.type
_entity_poly.pdbx_seq_one_letter_code
_entity_poly.pdbx_strand_id
1 'polypeptide(L)' 'MPLTLEEIVKIAIENQHFILEQELKKGVPLNYLDDKGQYILRYPNGYMETATLPETRQAG' A
#
# COMPACT_ATOMS: atom_id res chain seq x y z
N MET A 1 24.03 18.60 -3.62
CA MET A 1 23.40 18.28 -4.91
C MET A 1 21.98 17.87 -4.61
N PRO A 2 20.94 18.50 -5.17
CA PRO A 2 19.57 18.00 -5.03
C PRO A 2 19.43 16.68 -5.79
N LEU A 3 18.61 15.77 -5.26
CA LEU A 3 18.27 14.52 -5.95
C LEU A 3 17.45 14.84 -7.20
N THR A 4 17.66 14.06 -8.24
CA THR A 4 16.81 14.04 -9.44
C THR A 4 15.46 13.40 -9.13
N LEU A 5 14.46 13.65 -9.99
CA LEU A 5 13.16 12.99 -9.88
C LEU A 5 13.29 11.46 -9.93
N GLU A 6 14.16 10.94 -10.79
CA GLU A 6 14.39 9.50 -10.94
C GLU A 6 14.95 8.89 -9.64
N GLU A 7 15.92 9.55 -9.02
CA GLU A 7 16.46 9.12 -7.73
C GLU A 7 15.41 9.17 -6.62
N ILE A 8 14.57 10.21 -6.58
CA ILE A 8 13.47 10.33 -5.61
C ILE A 8 12.47 9.18 -5.78
N VAL A 9 12.07 8.88 -7.03
CA VAL A 9 11.13 7.80 -7.33
C VAL A 9 11.73 6.45 -6.95
N LYS A 10 12.99 6.20 -7.30
CA LYS A 10 13.69 4.96 -6.94
C LYS A 10 13.74 4.77 -5.43
N ILE A 11 14.13 5.81 -4.69
CA ILE A 11 14.18 5.80 -3.23
C ILE A 11 12.78 5.55 -2.65
N ALA A 12 11.73 6.16 -3.20
CA ALA A 12 10.37 5.95 -2.73
C ALA A 12 9.89 4.51 -2.93
N ILE A 13 10.22 3.88 -4.08
CA ILE A 13 9.92 2.47 -4.35
C ILE A 13 10.69 1.55 -3.40
N GLU A 14 12.00 1.78 -3.24
CA GLU A 14 12.85 0.99 -2.33
C GLU A 14 12.36 1.08 -0.88
N ASN A 15 11.91 2.27 -0.45
CA ASN A 15 11.41 2.52 0.91
C ASN A 15 9.89 2.35 1.06
N GLN A 16 9.19 1.86 0.05
CA GLN A 16 7.73 1.70 0.10
C GLN A 16 7.31 0.81 1.26
N HIS A 17 8.07 -0.24 1.56
CA HIS A 17 7.82 -1.15 2.68
C HIS A 17 7.78 -0.40 4.04
N PHE A 18 8.72 0.53 4.27
CA PHE A 18 8.76 1.31 5.50
C PHE A 18 7.55 2.24 5.62
N ILE A 19 7.18 2.91 4.53
CA ILE A 19 6.01 3.80 4.49
C ILE A 19 4.74 3.00 4.84
N LEU A 20 4.56 1.85 4.20
CA LEU A 20 3.43 0.95 4.44
C LEU A 20 3.39 0.45 5.89
N GLU A 21 4.52 0.05 6.47
CA GLU A 21 4.58 -0.34 7.89
C GLU A 21 4.15 0.78 8.86
N GLN A 22 4.47 2.04 8.55
CA GLN A 22 4.01 3.16 9.37
C GLN A 22 2.51 3.40 9.23
N GLU A 23 1.93 3.25 8.03
CA GLU A 23 0.48 3.35 7.84
C GLU A 23 -0.27 2.23 8.59
N LEU A 24 0.25 1.01 8.61
CA LEU A 24 -0.33 -0.08 9.41
C LEU A 24 -0.37 0.25 10.89
N LYS A 25 0.68 0.88 11.43
CA LYS A 25 0.72 1.28 12.85
C LYS A 25 -0.36 2.29 13.22
N LYS A 26 -0.92 3.03 12.25
CA LYS A 26 -2.04 3.96 12.45
C LYS A 26 -3.39 3.25 12.58
N GLY A 27 -3.43 1.92 12.42
CA GLY A 27 -4.66 1.12 12.52
C GLY A 27 -5.40 0.94 11.20
N VAL A 28 -4.89 1.49 10.10
CA VAL A 28 -5.53 1.39 8.77
C VAL A 28 -5.05 0.13 8.06
N PRO A 29 -5.95 -0.75 7.59
CA PRO A 29 -5.56 -1.92 6.80
C PRO A 29 -4.93 -1.48 5.47
N LEU A 30 -3.88 -2.18 5.06
CA LEU A 30 -3.23 -1.93 3.79
C LEU A 30 -3.80 -2.81 2.70
N ASN A 31 -3.95 -2.23 1.51
CA ASN A 31 -4.43 -2.92 0.34
C ASN A 31 -3.27 -3.37 -0.55
N TYR A 32 -3.27 -4.65 -0.93
CA TYR A 32 -2.30 -5.27 -1.81
C TYR A 32 -2.99 -6.04 -2.93
N LEU A 33 -2.27 -6.26 -4.02
CA LEU A 33 -2.60 -7.28 -5.00
C LEU A 33 -1.75 -8.51 -4.72
N ASP A 34 -2.38 -9.68 -4.68
CA ASP A 34 -1.66 -10.95 -4.65
C ASP A 34 -1.16 -11.35 -6.04
N ASP A 35 -0.46 -12.49 -6.12
CA ASP A 35 0.10 -13.03 -7.36
C ASP A 35 -0.97 -13.36 -8.43
N LYS A 36 -2.25 -13.41 -8.04
CA LYS A 36 -3.39 -13.66 -8.91
C LYS A 36 -4.15 -12.39 -9.26
N GLY A 37 -3.67 -11.22 -8.81
CA GLY A 37 -4.33 -9.94 -8.99
C GLY A 37 -5.58 -9.76 -8.13
N GLN A 38 -5.76 -10.54 -7.07
CA GLN A 38 -6.84 -10.35 -6.11
C GLN A 38 -6.44 -9.32 -5.06
N TYR A 39 -7.40 -8.51 -4.64
CA TYR A 39 -7.19 -7.53 -3.59
C TYR A 39 -7.19 -8.20 -2.23
N ILE A 40 -6.19 -7.87 -1.41
CA ILE A 40 -6.05 -8.35 -0.05
C ILE A 40 -5.90 -7.16 0.88
N LEU A 41 -6.68 -7.14 1.96
CA LEU A 41 -6.47 -6.23 3.08
C LEU A 41 -5.62 -6.91 4.14
N ARG A 42 -4.47 -6.31 4.47
CA ARG A 42 -3.63 -6.73 5.60
C ARG A 42 -3.88 -5.80 6.77
N TYR A 43 -4.28 -6.38 7.89
CA TYR A 43 -4.51 -5.67 9.13
C TYR A 43 -3.24 -5.55 9.96
N PRO A 44 -3.18 -4.58 10.89
CA PRO A 44 -2.02 -4.38 11.76
C PRO A 44 -1.67 -5.60 12.63
N ASN A 45 -2.67 -6.42 12.97
CA ASN A 45 -2.52 -7.66 13.74
C ASN A 45 -2.03 -8.86 12.88
N GLY A 46 -1.75 -8.63 11.58
CA GLY A 46 -1.31 -9.67 10.65
C GLY A 46 -2.44 -10.50 10.03
N TYR A 47 -3.70 -10.25 10.41
CA TYR A 47 -4.85 -10.85 9.73
C TYR A 47 -4.92 -10.35 8.29
N MET A 48 -5.29 -11.25 7.38
CA MET A 48 -5.48 -10.95 5.96
C MET A 48 -6.86 -11.40 5.53
N GLU A 49 -7.54 -10.56 4.75
CA GLU A 49 -8.80 -10.91 4.11
C GLU A 49 -8.77 -10.57 2.63
N THR A 50 -9.38 -11.42 1.81
CA THR A 50 -9.66 -11.10 0.42
C THR A 50 -10.73 -10.02 0.39
N ALA A 51 -10.42 -8.91 -0.25
CA ALA A 51 -11.37 -7.84 -0.50
C ALA A 51 -11.83 -7.91 -1.95
N THR A 52 -13.11 -7.72 -2.18
CA THR A 52 -13.57 -7.18 -3.46
C THR A 52 -13.25 -5.69 -3.47
N LEU A 53 -12.75 -5.16 -4.59
CA LEU A 53 -12.67 -3.71 -4.80
C LEU A 53 -13.97 -3.10 -4.28
N PRO A 54 -13.93 -2.12 -3.35
CA PRO A 54 -15.14 -1.37 -3.08
C PRO A 54 -15.59 -0.82 -4.43
N GLU A 55 -16.83 -1.14 -4.83
CA GLU A 55 -17.50 -0.45 -5.93
C GLU A 55 -17.20 1.01 -5.70
N THR A 56 -16.43 1.59 -6.62
CA THR A 56 -15.90 2.94 -6.54
C THR A 56 -16.81 3.82 -5.71
N ARG A 57 -16.32 4.40 -4.61
CA ARG A 57 -16.80 5.74 -4.27
C ARG A 57 -16.54 6.52 -5.54
N GLN A 58 -17.61 6.74 -6.32
CA GLN A 58 -17.60 7.62 -7.46
C GLN A 58 -17.14 8.96 -6.89
N ALA A 59 -15.85 9.25 -7.03
CA ALA A 59 -15.35 10.59 -6.82
C ALA A 59 -15.91 11.38 -8.00
N GLY A 60 -17.00 12.09 -7.74
CA GLY A 60 -17.47 13.18 -8.59
C GLY A 60 -16.50 14.36 -8.56
#